data_AF-A0A1S1T527-F1
#
_entry.id   AF-A0A1S1T527-F1
#
_cell.length_a   1.000
_cell.length_b   1.000
_cell.length_c   1.000
_cell.angle_alpha   90.00
_cell.angle_beta   90.00
_cell.angle_gamma   90.00
#
_symmetry.space_group_name_H-M   'P 1'
#
loop_
_entity.id
_entity.type
_entity.pdbx_description
1 polymer ?
#
loop_
_entity_poly.entity_id
_entity_poly.type
_entity_poly.pdbx_seq_one_letter_code
_entity_poly.pdbx_strand_id
1 'polypeptide(L)' 'MTRSKTVATPIASAAEIAEIVTPLLSPIFPAPKGIRLLGVMLSSLDATDAEHGPHLALAL' A
#
# COMPACT_ATOMS: atom_id res chain seq x y z
N MET A 1 -11.79 -7.64 -6.67
CA MET A 1 -12.00 -6.20 -6.42
C MET A 1 -10.80 -5.73 -5.60
N THR A 2 -10.19 -4.61 -5.95
CA THR A 2 -8.99 -4.12 -5.25
C THR A 2 -9.26 -2.70 -4.77
N ARG A 3 -8.82 -2.39 -3.54
CA ARG A 3 -8.82 -1.03 -3.00
C ARG A 3 -7.42 -0.73 -2.49
N SER A 4 -6.97 0.49 -2.72
CA SER A 4 -5.63 0.96 -2.34
C SER A 4 -5.73 2.27 -1.59
N LYS A 5 -4.78 2.52 -0.70
CA LYS A 5 -4.59 3.79 -0.01
C LYS A 5 -3.10 4.08 0.07
N THR A 6 -2.70 5.27 -0.35
CA THR A 6 -1.34 5.79 -0.14
C THR A 6 -1.31 6.48 1.21
N VAL A 7 -0.25 6.24 1.98
CA VAL A 7 0.03 6.90 3.25
C VAL A 7 1.30 7.75 3.11
N ALA A 8 1.39 8.83 3.88
CA ALA A 8 2.50 9.78 3.79
C ALA A 8 3.80 9.25 4.43
N THR A 9 3.69 8.27 5.33
CA THR A 9 4.82 7.69 6.06
C THR A 9 4.98 6.21 5.71
N PRO A 10 6.22 5.67 5.73
CA PRO A 10 6.44 4.24 5.61
C PRO A 10 5.65 3.46 6.68
N ILE A 11 5.19 2.26 6.31
CA ILE A 11 4.48 1.35 7.20
C ILE A 11 5.52 0.51 7.95
N ALA A 12 5.54 0.58 9.28
CA ALA A 12 6.60 -0.03 10.09
C ALA A 12 6.23 -1.41 10.66
N SER A 13 4.96 -1.81 10.60
CA SER A 13 4.49 -3.04 11.24
C SER A 13 3.29 -3.68 10.55
N ALA A 14 3.09 -4.98 10.81
CA ALA A 14 1.87 -5.67 10.37
C ALA A 14 0.60 -5.14 11.06
N ALA A 15 0.72 -4.57 12.26
CA ALA A 15 -0.39 -3.95 12.97
C ALA A 15 -0.89 -2.70 12.21
N GLU A 16 0.03 -1.84 11.77
CA GLU A 16 -0.32 -0.69 10.92
C GLU A 16 -0.97 -1.10 9.60
N ILE A 17 -0.52 -2.21 8.98
CA ILE A 17 -1.19 -2.76 7.79
C ILE A 17 -2.65 -3.10 8.11
N ALA A 18 -2.91 -3.76 9.24
CA ALA A 18 -4.27 -4.12 9.65
C ALA A 18 -5.15 -2.88 9.91
N GLU A 19 -4.61 -1.84 10.53
CA GLU A 19 -5.28 -0.55 10.76
C GLU A 19 -5.64 0.15 9.45
N ILE A 20 -4.79 0.04 8.42
CA ILE A 20 -5.05 0.60 7.08
C ILE A 20 -6.06 -0.25 6.29
N VAL A 21 -5.96 -1.58 6.34
CA VAL A 21 -6.79 -2.50 5.55
C VAL A 21 -8.22 -2.58 6.08
N THR A 22 -8.42 -2.53 7.40
CA THR A 22 -9.75 -2.60 8.03
C THR A 22 -10.75 -1.56 7.47
N PRO A 23 -10.45 -0.25 7.41
CA PRO A 23 -11.35 0.73 6.81
C PRO A 23 -11.52 0.57 5.30
N LEU A 24 -10.54 0.01 4.59
CA LEU A 24 -10.68 -0.31 3.16
C LEU A 24 -11.67 -1.46 2.93
N LEU A 25 -11.74 -2.41 3.87
CA LEU A 25 -12.66 -3.54 3.79
C LEU A 25 -14.06 -3.22 4.32
N SER A 26 -14.19 -2.30 5.28
CA SER A 26 -15.48 -1.95 5.91
C SER A 26 -16.65 -1.74 4.91
N PRO A 27 -16.50 -0.99 3.79
CA PRO A 27 -17.57 -0.79 2.82
C PRO A 27 -17.98 -2.04 2.03
N ILE A 28 -17.24 -3.15 2.14
CA ILE A 28 -17.56 -4.42 1.48
C ILE A 28 -18.52 -5.26 2.34
N PHE A 29 -18.65 -4.95 3.63
CA PHE A 29 -19.44 -5.75 4.55
C PHE A 29 -20.85 -5.17 4.80
N PRO A 30 -21.88 -6.04 4.89
CA PRO A 30 -21.83 -7.49 4.71
C PRO A 30 -21.62 -7.88 3.24
N ALA A 31 -20.69 -8.81 2.98
CA ALA A 31 -20.37 -9.21 1.62
C ALA A 31 -21.53 -10.01 1.00
N PRO A 32 -22.06 -9.64 -0.18
CA PRO A 32 -23.20 -10.31 -0.80
C PRO A 32 -22.88 -11.75 -1.25
N LYS A 33 -21.59 -12.10 -1.34
CA LYS A 33 -21.08 -13.45 -1.62
C LYS A 33 -19.90 -13.73 -0.70
N GLY A 34 -19.67 -15.01 -0.37
CA GLY A 34 -18.51 -15.40 0.44
C GLY A 34 -17.18 -15.04 -0.25
N ILE A 35 -16.23 -14.52 0.53
CA ILE A 35 -14.89 -14.16 0.06
C ILE A 35 -14.07 -15.46 -0.08
N ARG A 36 -13.50 -15.70 -1.27
CA ARG A 36 -12.67 -16.87 -1.56
C ARG A 36 -11.16 -16.59 -1.48
N LEU A 37 -10.78 -15.32 -1.58
CA LEU A 37 -9.40 -14.87 -1.54
C LEU A 37 -9.35 -13.45 -0.97
N LEU A 38 -8.45 -13.23 -0.02
CA LEU A 38 -8.09 -11.92 0.51
C LEU A 38 -6.58 -11.81 0.50
N GLY A 39 -6.05 -10.80 -0.18
CA GLY A 39 -4.62 -10.53 -0.24
C GLY A 39 -4.37 -9.04 -0.03
N VAL A 40 -3.19 -8.74 0.50
CA VAL A 40 -2.67 -7.37 0.66
C VAL A 40 -1.46 -7.24 -0.25
N MET A 41 -1.40 -6.16 -1.01
CA MET A 41 -0.27 -5.83 -1.87
C MET A 41 0.28 -4.48 -1.43
N LEU A 42 1.60 -4.41 -1.30
CA LEU A 42 2.32 -3.18 -1.00
C LEU A 42 3.06 -2.71 -2.26
N SER A 43 3.11 -1.41 -2.43
CA SER A 43 3.77 -0.74 -3.55
C SER A 43 4.56 0.45 -3.01
N SER A 44 5.47 1.02 -3.82
CA SER A 44 6.32 2.14 -3.40
C SER A 44 7.22 1.81 -2.21
N LEU A 45 7.78 0.60 -2.19
CA LEU A 45 8.83 0.23 -1.26
C LEU A 45 10.13 0.89 -1.72
N ASP A 46 10.57 1.91 -0.99
CA ASP A 46 11.90 2.48 -1.14
C ASP A 46 12.89 1.82 -0.19
N ALA A 47 14.13 1.71 -0.64
CA ALA A 47 15.24 1.38 0.24
C ALA A 47 15.60 2.62 1.08
N THR A 48 15.75 2.44 2.39
CA THR A 48 16.07 3.53 3.32
C THR A 48 17.38 4.27 3.00
N ASP A 49 18.28 3.59 2.27
CA ASP A 49 19.61 4.08 1.89
C ASP A 49 19.77 4.23 0.36
N ALA A 50 18.69 4.54 -0.37
CA ALA A 50 18.82 4.92 -1.76
C ALA A 50 19.52 6.29 -1.84
N GLU A 51 20.85 6.29 -1.77
CA GLU A 51 21.71 7.34 -2.32
C GLU A 51 21.07 7.78 -3.63
N HIS A 52 20.61 9.03 -3.71
CA HIS A 52 19.91 9.56 -4.87
C HIS A 52 20.74 9.25 -6.11
N GLY A 53 20.30 8.26 -6.89
CA GLY A 53 20.97 7.86 -8.12
C GLY A 53 21.14 9.05 -9.05
N PRO A 54 22.07 8.99 -10.02
CA PRO A 54 22.39 10.13 -10.87
C PRO A 54 21.12 10.73 -11.50
N HIS A 55 20.83 11.98 -11.16
CA HIS A 55 19.72 12.73 -11.74
C HIS A 55 20.00 12.93 -13.23
N LEU A 56 19.05 12.56 -14.09
CA LEU A 56 19.17 12.74 -15.54
C LEU A 56 19.17 14.23 -15.86
N ALA A 57 20.32 14.75 -16.30
CA ALA A 57 20.43 16.12 -16.76
C ALA A 57 19.72 16.29 -18.11
N LEU A 58 18.85 17.30 -18.21
CA LEU A 58 18.30 17.73 -19.49
C LEU A 58 19.39 18.49 -20.25
N ALA A 59 19.92 17.89 -21.32
CA ALA A 59 20.77 18.60 -22.26
C ALA A 59 19.87 19.56 -23.09
N LEU A 60 19.92 20.84 -22.73
CA LEU A 60 19.26 21.93 -23.45
C LEU A 60 20.15 22.47 -24.57
#